data_AF-A0A4U3MGP6-F1
#
_entry.id   AF-A0A4U3MGP6-F1
#
_cell.length_a   1.000
_cell.length_b   1.000
_cell.length_c   1.000
_cell.angle_alpha   90.00
_cell.angle_beta   90.00
_cell.angle_gamma   90.00
#
_symmetry.space_group_name_H-M   'P 1'
#
loop_
_entity.id
_entity.type
_entity.pdbx_description
1 polymer ?
#
loop_
_entity_poly.entity_id
_entity_poly.type
_entity_poly.pdbx_seq_one_letter_code
_entity_poly.pdbx_strand_id
1 'polypeptide(L)' 'MIKLAHIHKYYYSEEETLHVLDDINLQVDAGEFLAIMGPSGSGKSTLINLLGFIDKKFEGTYLFEDREIG' A
#
# COMPACT_ATOMS: atom_id res chain seq x y z
N MET A 1 4.23 -5.95 -13.43
CA MET A 1 2.99 -5.17 -13.25
C MET A 1 2.54 -5.24 -11.79
N ILE A 2 2.22 -4.09 -11.19
CA ILE A 2 1.64 -3.95 -9.86
C ILE A 2 0.25 -3.32 -10.01
N LYS A 3 -0.74 -3.84 -9.29
CA LYS A 3 -2.06 -3.22 -9.19
C LYS A 3 -2.58 -3.28 -7.76
N LEU A 4 -2.90 -2.11 -7.22
CA LEU A 4 -3.58 -1.91 -5.94
C LEU A 4 -4.99 -1.41 -6.22
N ALA A 5 -5.99 -2.04 -5.61
CA ALA A 5 -7.38 -1.60 -5.66
C ALA A 5 -7.93 -1.52 -4.25
N HIS A 6 -8.44 -0.35 -3.89
CA HIS A 6 -9.07 -0.06 -2.59
C HIS A 6 -8.21 -0.47 -1.39
N ILE A 7 -6.91 -0.14 -1.44
CA ILE A 7 -6.00 -0.52 -0.35
C ILE A 7 -6.25 0.37 0.86
N HIS A 8 -6.66 -0.27 1.96
CA HIS A 8 -6.71 0.33 3.29
C HIS A 8 -5.69 -0.31 4.22
N LYS A 9 -5.08 0.51 5.08
CA LYS A 9 -4.11 0.05 6.08
C LYS A 9 -4.32 0.75 7.40
N TYR A 10 -4.48 -0.06 8.43
CA TYR A 10 -4.64 0.39 9.80
C TYR A 10 -3.48 -0.13 10.66
N TYR A 11 -3.02 0.71 11.58
CA TYR A 11 -2.23 0.29 12.73
C TYR A 11 -3.09 0.39 13.98
N TYR A 12 -3.10 -0.68 14.76
CA TYR A 12 -3.88 -0.78 15.98
C TYR A 12 -2.94 -0.65 17.16
N SER A 13 -3.21 0.32 18.05
CA SER A 13 -2.62 0.41 19.38
C SER A 13 -3.71 0.20 20.43
N GLU A 14 -3.33 0.08 21.71
CA GLU A 14 -4.31 -0.04 22.81
C GLU A 14 -5.18 1.23 22.95
N GLU A 15 -4.68 2.37 22.51
CA GLU A 15 -5.33 3.68 22.69
C GLU A 15 -6.13 4.12 21.46
N GLU A 16 -5.65 3.79 20.25
CA GLU A 16 -6.27 4.24 19.01
C GLU A 16 -6.02 3.32 17.81
N THR A 17 -6.89 3.44 16.81
CA THR A 17 -6.69 2.85 15.48
C THR A 17 -6.30 3.96 14.51
N LEU A 18 -5.09 3.87 13.96
CA LEU A 18 -4.58 4.84 13.00
C LEU A 18 -4.78 4.32 11.57
N HIS A 19 -5.62 5.01 10.80
CA HIS A 19 -5.82 4.76 9.37
C HIS A 19 -4.73 5.47 8.56
N VAL A 20 -3.75 4.71 8.04
CA VAL A 20 -2.54 5.25 7.40
C VAL A 20 -2.62 5.27 5.88
N LEU A 21 -3.20 4.24 5.26
CA LEU A 21 -3.51 4.23 3.83
C LEU A 21 -5.03 4.19 3.70
N ASP A 22 -5.60 5.16 3.00
CA ASP A 22 -7.04 5.33 2.84
C ASP A 22 -7.40 5.26 1.35
N ASP A 23 -8.08 4.18 0.95
CA ASP A 23 -8.56 3.90 -0.41
C ASP A 23 -7.50 4.13 -1.51
N ILE A 24 -6.31 3.55 -1.31
CA ILE A 24 -5.21 3.70 -2.28
C ILE A 24 -5.47 2.81 -3.51
N ASN A 25 -5.52 3.47 -4.66
CA ASN A 25 -5.65 2.85 -5.97
C ASN A 25 -4.44 3.24 -6.82
N LEU A 26 -3.66 2.24 -7.25
CA LEU A 26 -2.40 2.45 -7.96
C LEU A 26 -2.20 1.34 -8.99
N GLN A 27 -1.76 1.70 -10.19
CA GLN A 27 -1.28 0.77 -11.19
C GLN A 27 0.11 1.20 -11.63
N VAL A 28 1.04 0.23 -11.70
CA VAL A 28 2.41 0.44 -12.18
C VAL A 28 2.73 -0.64 -13.19
N ASP A 29 3.07 -0.23 -14.40
CA ASP A 29 3.36 -1.14 -15.50
C ASP A 29 4.79 -1.68 -15.40
N ALA A 30 5.06 -2.80 -16.10
CA ALA A 30 6.39 -3.40 -16.07
C ALA A 30 7.43 -2.46 -16.69
N GLY A 31 8.52 -2.19 -15.96
CA GLY A 31 9.58 -1.28 -16.40
C GLY A 31 9.31 0.21 -16.13
N GLU A 32 8.16 0.55 -15.55
CA GLU A 32 7.86 1.93 -15.17
C GLU A 32 8.70 2.38 -13.97
N PHE A 33 9.12 3.65 -13.99
CA PHE A 33 9.79 4.29 -12.86
C PHE A 33 8.81 5.21 -12.13
N LEU A 34 8.42 4.82 -10.91
CA LEU A 34 7.50 5.56 -10.05
C LEU A 34 8.23 6.26 -8.90
N ALA A 35 7.88 7.50 -8.61
CA ALA A 35 8.29 8.22 -7.41
C ALA A 35 7.08 8.55 -6.52
N ILE A 36 7.15 8.22 -5.23
CA ILE A 36 6.11 8.52 -4.24
C ILE A 36 6.59 9.70 -3.38
N MET A 37 5.87 10.83 -3.43
CA MET A 37 6.23 12.07 -2.73
C MET A 37 5.07 12.58 -1.86
N GLY A 38 5.39 13.36 -0.83
CA GLY A 38 4.40 13.90 0.11
C GLY A 38 4.99 14.24 1.49
N PRO A 39 4.27 15.02 2.32
CA PRO A 39 4.77 15.50 3.62
C PRO A 39 5.07 14.34 4.58
N SER A 40 5.85 14.59 5.64
CA SER A 40 6.09 13.57 6.68
C SER A 40 4.75 13.08 7.26
N GLY A 41 4.64 11.78 7.56
CA GLY A 41 3.42 11.18 8.11
C GLY A 41 2.33 10.80 7.11
N SER A 42 2.44 11.16 5.83
CA SER A 42 1.42 10.84 4.79
C SER A 42 1.32 9.36 4.36
N GLY A 43 1.93 8.41 5.08
CA GLY A 43 1.82 6.98 4.74
C GLY A 43 2.75 6.46 3.63
N LYS A 44 3.62 7.29 3.04
CA LYS A 44 4.55 6.88 1.95
C LYS A 44 5.37 5.63 2.28
N SER A 45 6.03 5.61 3.43
CA SER A 45 6.86 4.46 3.85
C SER A 45 6.03 3.21 4.09
N THR A 46 4.80 3.37 4.58
CA THR A 46 3.84 2.27 4.74
C THR A 46 3.43 1.70 3.38
N LEU A 47 3.15 2.55 2.38
CA LEU A 47 2.86 2.11 1.01
C LEU A 47 4.07 1.39 0.39
N ILE A 48 5.29 1.92 0.56
CA ILE A 48 6.52 1.27 0.08
C ILE A 48 6.72 -0.10 0.75
N ASN A 49 6.48 -0.22 2.04
CA ASN A 49 6.59 -1.49 2.76
C ASN A 49 5.58 -2.53 2.25
N LEU A 50 4.35 -2.10 1.94
CA LEU A 50 3.33 -2.95 1.33
C LEU A 50 3.76 -3.41 -0.06
N LEU A 51 4.18 -2.49 -0.93
CA LEU A 51 4.67 -2.79 -2.27
C LEU A 51 5.89 -3.74 -2.24
N GLY A 52 6.78 -3.57 -1.27
CA GLY A 52 7.96 -4.41 -1.06
C GLY A 52 7.69 -5.75 -0.36
N PHE A 53 6.43 -6.12 -0.14
CA PHE A 53 6.01 -7.36 0.54
C PHE A 53 6.50 -7.50 2.00
N ILE A 54 6.93 -6.40 2.62
CA ILE A 54 7.41 -6.38 4.01
C ILE A 54 6.22 -6.44 4.97
N ASP A 55 5.13 -5.75 4.61
CA ASP A 55 3.87 -5.76 5.35
C ASP A 55 2.76 -6.28 4.45
N LYS A 56 2.03 -7.30 4.91
CA LYS A 56 0.95 -7.96 4.18
C LYS A 56 -0.43 -7.74 4.79
N LYS A 57 -0.51 -7.07 5.94
CA LYS A 57 -1.82 -6.80 6.57
C LYS A 57 -2.44 -5.58 5.93
N PHE A 58 -3.39 -5.74 5.04
CA PHE A 58 -4.14 -4.63 4.44
C PHE A 58 -5.54 -5.14 4.06
N GLU A 59 -6.44 -4.22 3.80
CA GLU A 59 -7.73 -4.51 3.15
C GLU A 59 -7.65 -4.04 1.70
N GLY A 60 -8.46 -4.63 0.82
CA GLY A 60 -8.42 -4.41 -0.62
C GLY A 60 -7.69 -5.51 -1.38
N THR A 61 -7.31 -5.22 -2.63
CA THR A 61 -6.68 -6.19 -3.54
C THR A 61 -5.32 -5.69 -4.00
N TYR A 62 -4.30 -6.54 -3.83
CA TYR A 62 -2.96 -6.32 -4.39
C TYR A 62 -2.62 -7.45 -5.37
N LEU A 63 -2.44 -7.11 -6.65
CA LEU A 63 -1.87 -7.98 -7.67
C LEU A 63 -0.42 -7.62 -7.97
N PHE A 64 0.47 -8.61 -7.98
CA PHE A 64 1.83 -8.53 -8.49
C PHE A 64 2.03 -9.61 -9.57
N GLU A 65 2.36 -9.20 -10.80
CA GLU A 65 2.50 -10.10 -11.95
C GLU A 65 1.27 -11.01 -12.11
N ASP A 66 0.07 -10.42 -12.03
CA ASP A 66 -1.25 -11.08 -12.09
C ASP A 66 -1.54 -12.09 -10.98
N ARG A 67 -0.71 -12.12 -9.93
CA ARG A 67 -0.93 -12.96 -8.74
C ARG A 67 -1.41 -12.11 -7.60
N GLU A 68 -2.49 -12.55 -6.97
CA GLU A 68 -3.00 -11.92 -5.77
C GLU A 68 -2.07 -12.16 -4.58
N ILE A 69 -1.85 -11.09 -3.83
CA ILE A 69 -1.02 -11.03 -2.65
C ILE A 69 -1.95 -10.84 -1.46
N GLY A 70 -1.79 -11.69 -0.45
CA GLY A 70 -2.51 -11.65 0.82
C GLY A 70 -1.64 -12.14 1.97
#